data_AF-A0AAE9N7U2-F1
#
_entry.id   AF-A0AAE9N7U2-F1
#
_cell.length_a   1.000
_cell.length_b   1.000
_cell.length_c   1.000
_cell.angle_alpha   90.00
_cell.angle_beta   90.00
_cell.angle_gamma   90.00
#
_symmetry.space_group_name_H-M   'P 1'
#
loop_
_entity.id
_entity.type
_entity.pdbx_description
1 polymer ?
#
loop_
_entity_poly.entity_id
_entity_poly.type
_entity_poly.pdbx_seq_one_letter_code
_entity_poly.pdbx_strand_id
1 'polypeptide(L)'
;MPILPDIEFTLDFPEEVTLVRMPPEVDDVLLATAKLRLHNRGLENMDADMTAGEVHRWWIYNSDGELVDEVHDMVINRMEHLELRRGAHHPSEGPESHGVKIHGKKFASEGRYKLTYRYWGAQESRWFQLKIAR
;
A
#
# COMPACT_ATOMS: atom_id res chain seq x y z
N MET A 1 18.08 -15.11 13.99
CA MET A 1 16.91 -14.58 13.26
C MET A 1 17.39 -14.19 11.87
N PRO A 2 16.70 -14.55 10.78
CA PRO A 2 17.03 -13.99 9.47
C PRO A 2 16.91 -12.47 9.55
N ILE A 3 17.91 -11.77 9.03
CA ILE A 3 17.86 -10.31 8.88
C ILE A 3 16.90 -10.06 7.72
N LEU A 4 15.78 -9.37 7.97
CA LEU A 4 14.86 -8.96 6.91
C LEU A 4 15.44 -7.74 6.17
N PRO A 5 15.14 -7.57 4.87
CA PRO A 5 15.66 -6.41 4.14
C PRO A 5 15.03 -5.16 4.73
N ASP A 6 15.76 -4.06 4.67
CA ASP A 6 15.15 -2.77 4.96
C ASP A 6 14.24 -2.44 3.76
N ILE A 7 12.94 -2.33 4.02
CA ILE A 7 11.95 -2.08 2.97
C ILE A 7 11.62 -0.60 3.00
N GLU A 8 12.11 0.12 1.99
CA GLU A 8 11.76 1.52 1.79
C GLU A 8 10.57 1.58 0.83
N PHE A 9 9.53 2.33 1.15
CA PHE A 9 8.48 2.58 0.17
C PHE A 9 7.85 3.95 0.37
N THR A 10 7.21 4.43 -0.68
CA THR A 10 6.49 5.69 -0.69
C THR A 10 5.05 5.41 -1.07
N LEU A 11 4.13 5.88 -0.23
CA LEU A 11 2.71 5.87 -0.52
C LEU A 11 2.33 7.11 -1.34
N ASP A 12 1.91 6.87 -2.58
CA ASP A 12 1.44 7.88 -3.52
C ASP A 12 -0.09 7.88 -3.53
N PHE A 13 -0.66 8.90 -2.89
CA PHE A 13 -2.10 9.11 -2.83
C PHE A 13 -2.39 10.62 -2.91
N PRO A 14 -3.40 11.05 -3.67
CA PRO A 14 -3.75 12.47 -3.74
C PRO A 14 -4.11 13.02 -2.36
N GLU A 15 -3.58 14.19 -2.01
CA GLU A 15 -3.85 14.84 -0.73
C GLU A 15 -5.28 15.38 -0.66
N GLU A 16 -5.83 15.78 -1.80
CA GLU A 16 -7.24 16.10 -1.95
C GLU A 16 -7.89 15.13 -2.94
N VAL A 17 -8.99 14.54 -2.52
CA VAL A 17 -9.77 13.60 -3.31
C VAL A 17 -11.20 14.10 -3.36
N THR A 18 -11.72 14.28 -4.57
CA THR A 18 -13.14 14.58 -4.77
C THR A 18 -13.83 13.33 -5.27
N LEU A 19 -14.76 12.81 -4.47
CA LEU A 19 -15.66 11.74 -4.89
C LEU A 19 -16.71 12.34 -5.81
N VAL A 20 -16.57 12.09 -7.12
CA VAL A 20 -17.62 12.40 -8.08
C VAL A 20 -18.55 11.21 -8.11
N ARG A 21 -19.82 11.39 -7.72
CA ARG A 21 -20.84 10.35 -7.84
C ARG A 21 -20.99 10.00 -9.31
N MET A 22 -20.45 8.85 -9.70
CA MET A 22 -20.61 8.33 -11.05
C MET A 22 -22.05 7.85 -11.26
N PRO A 23 -22.51 7.68 -12.52
CA PRO A 23 -23.80 7.07 -12.81
C PRO A 23 -23.95 5.73 -12.05
N PRO A 24 -25.17 5.29 -11.71
CA PRO A 24 -25.41 4.11 -10.85
C PRO A 24 -24.80 2.79 -11.34
N GLU A 25 -24.30 2.75 -12.57
CA GLU A 25 -23.60 1.61 -13.18
C GLU A 25 -22.09 1.56 -12.87
N VAL A 26 -21.53 2.64 -12.29
CA VAL A 26 -20.10 2.78 -11.99
C VAL A 26 -19.96 3.00 -10.48
N ASP A 27 -19.34 2.04 -9.80
CA ASP A 27 -18.91 2.25 -8.42
C ASP A 27 -17.92 3.42 -8.38
N ASP A 28 -18.12 4.38 -7.49
CA ASP A 28 -17.12 5.42 -7.23
C ASP A 28 -15.80 4.75 -6.81
N VAL A 29 -14.69 5.00 -7.48
CA VAL A 29 -13.41 4.35 -7.18
C VAL A 29 -12.32 5.40 -7.00
N LEU A 30 -11.64 5.33 -5.86
CA LEU A 30 -10.38 6.03 -5.60
C LEU A 30 -9.23 5.09 -5.94
N LEU A 31 -8.18 5.64 -6.55
CA LEU A 31 -6.96 4.91 -6.87
C LEU A 31 -5.84 5.33 -5.92
N ALA A 32 -5.27 4.36 -5.22
CA ALA A 32 -4.03 4.56 -4.46
C ALA A 32 -2.92 3.70 -5.01
N THR A 33 -1.67 4.18 -4.92
CA THR A 33 -0.51 3.43 -5.38
C THR A 33 0.61 3.48 -4.34
N ALA A 34 1.21 2.34 -4.04
CA ALA A 34 2.40 2.24 -3.23
C ALA A 34 3.58 1.88 -4.14
N LYS A 35 4.66 2.67 -4.05
CA LYS A 35 5.92 2.46 -4.77
C LYS A 35 6.94 1.87 -3.80
N LEU A 36 7.32 0.62 -4.02
CA LEU A 36 8.14 -0.16 -3.10
C LEU A 36 9.57 -0.29 -3.63
N ARG A 37 10.54 -0.15 -2.74
CA ARG A 37 11.95 -0.38 -3.04
C ARG A 37 12.56 -1.22 -1.92
N LEU A 38 13.14 -2.35 -2.28
CA LEU A 38 13.79 -3.24 -1.32
C LEU A 38 15.28 -2.89 -1.23
N HIS A 39 15.77 -2.64 -0.02
CA HIS A 39 17.15 -2.25 0.26
C HIS A 39 17.81 -3.22 1.23
N ASN A 40 18.85 -3.92 0.80
CA ASN A 40 19.69 -4.65 1.73
C ASN A 40 20.77 -3.72 2.33
N ARG A 41 20.45 -3.10 3.47
CA ARG A 41 21.40 -2.31 4.28
C ARG A 41 22.28 -3.17 5.21
N GLY A 42 22.08 -4.49 5.19
CA GLY A 42 22.87 -5.44 5.97
C GLY A 42 24.33 -5.51 5.53
N LEU A 43 25.17 -6.09 6.39
CA LEU A 43 26.59 -6.34 6.09
C LEU A 43 26.80 -7.59 5.23
N GLU A 44 25.76 -8.40 5.04
CA GLU A 44 25.78 -9.69 4.35
C GLU A 44 24.74 -9.73 3.22
N ASN A 45 24.94 -10.64 2.26
CA ASN A 45 23.89 -10.94 1.29
C ASN A 45 22.68 -11.49 2.00
N MET A 46 21.51 -11.15 1.47
CA MET A 46 20.25 -11.61 2.00
C MET A 46 19.64 -12.59 1.05
N ASP A 47 19.23 -13.70 1.62
CA ASP A 47 18.50 -14.78 0.99
C ASP A 47 17.32 -15.04 1.94
N ALA A 48 16.12 -14.74 1.47
CA ALA A 48 14.91 -14.87 2.26
C ALA A 48 13.78 -15.47 1.43
N ASP A 49 13.23 -16.57 1.94
CA ASP A 49 11.96 -17.10 1.49
C ASP A 49 10.83 -16.20 2.03
N MET A 50 10.08 -15.57 1.13
CA MET A 50 8.87 -14.88 1.54
C MET A 50 7.81 -15.94 1.82
N THR A 51 7.28 -15.95 3.04
CA THR A 51 6.21 -16.88 3.41
C THR A 51 5.03 -16.71 2.46
N ALA A 52 4.69 -17.78 1.73
CA ALA A 52 3.51 -17.79 0.87
C ALA A 52 2.27 -17.37 1.68
N GLY A 53 1.46 -16.47 1.12
CA GLY A 53 0.28 -15.93 1.82
C GLY A 53 0.46 -14.56 2.46
N GLU A 54 1.64 -13.93 2.34
CA GLU A 54 1.75 -12.50 2.66
C GLU A 54 0.93 -11.66 1.67
N VAL A 55 0.16 -10.72 2.21
CA VAL A 55 -0.85 -9.94 1.47
C VAL A 55 -0.48 -8.47 1.56
N HIS A 56 -0.56 -7.77 0.44
CA HIS A 56 -0.60 -6.31 0.39
C HIS A 56 -1.83 -5.82 1.16
N ARG A 57 -1.62 -5.22 2.34
CA ARG A 57 -2.72 -4.77 3.20
C ARG A 57 -2.86 -3.27 3.17
N TRP A 58 -4.09 -2.83 2.95
CA TRP A 58 -4.48 -1.42 2.96
C TRP A 58 -5.55 -1.22 4.01
N TRP A 59 -5.38 -0.21 4.85
CA TRP A 59 -6.38 0.22 5.83
C TRP A 59 -6.69 1.69 5.67
N ILE A 60 -7.95 2.03 5.89
CA ILE A 60 -8.42 3.41 5.87
C ILE A 60 -9.00 3.73 7.23
N TYR A 61 -8.53 4.82 7.82
CA TYR A 61 -9.01 5.31 9.10
C TYR A 61 -9.65 6.69 8.93
N ASN A 62 -10.71 6.97 9.67
CA ASN A 62 -11.25 8.32 9.79
C ASN A 62 -10.36 9.20 10.70
N SER A 63 -10.74 10.46 10.89
CA SER A 63 -10.03 11.41 11.74
C SER A 63 -9.95 10.99 13.21
N ASP A 64 -10.91 10.19 13.67
CA ASP A 64 -11.00 9.70 15.04
C ASP A 64 -10.17 8.43 15.26
N GLY A 65 -9.57 7.90 14.18
CA GLY A 65 -8.73 6.69 14.20
C GLY A 65 -9.53 5.39 14.09
N GLU A 66 -10.82 5.47 13.80
CA GLU A 66 -11.66 4.29 13.58
C GLU A 66 -11.42 3.72 12.18
N LEU A 67 -11.42 2.40 12.07
CA LEU A 67 -11.25 1.69 10.80
C LEU A 67 -12.53 1.82 9.95
N VAL A 68 -12.38 2.38 8.76
CA VAL A 68 -13.45 2.58 7.77
C VAL A 68 -13.49 1.43 6.76
N ASP A 69 -12.32 0.99 6.29
CA ASP A 69 -12.22 -0.09 5.32
C ASP A 69 -10.88 -0.82 5.44
N GLU A 70 -10.89 -2.09 5.05
CA GLU A 70 -9.71 -2.92 4.92
C GLU A 70 -9.75 -3.60 3.55
N VAL A 71 -8.70 -3.38 2.75
CA VAL A 71 -8.60 -3.96 1.41
C VAL A 71 -7.42 -4.93 1.36
N HIS A 72 -7.73 -6.16 0.95
CA HIS A 72 -6.75 -7.21 0.67
C HIS A 72 -6.57 -7.26 -0.84
N ASP A 73 -5.50 -6.64 -1.33
CA ASP A 73 -5.35 -6.36 -2.76
C ASP A 73 -4.81 -7.59 -3.51
N MET A 74 -3.74 -8.18 -2.99
CA MET A 74 -3.09 -9.31 -3.66
C MET A 74 -2.38 -10.22 -2.66
N VAL A 75 -2.65 -11.52 -2.74
CA VAL A 75 -1.85 -12.55 -2.09
C VAL A 75 -0.61 -12.78 -2.95
N ILE A 76 0.57 -12.61 -2.37
CA ILE A 76 1.83 -12.96 -3.04
C ILE A 76 1.90 -14.48 -3.08
N ASN A 77 1.41 -15.04 -4.19
CA ASN A 77 1.39 -16.48 -4.39
C ASN A 77 2.74 -17.00 -4.94
N ARG A 78 3.67 -16.13 -5.39
CA ARG A 78 4.82 -16.54 -6.23
C ARG A 78 6.13 -15.72 -6.10
N MET A 79 6.35 -14.91 -5.07
CA MET A 79 7.75 -14.60 -4.72
C MET A 79 8.21 -15.72 -3.78
N GLU A 80 8.66 -16.82 -4.37
CA GLU A 80 9.13 -17.98 -3.60
C GLU A 80 10.48 -17.69 -2.93
N HIS A 81 11.26 -16.73 -3.46
CA HIS A 81 12.62 -16.49 -3.01
C HIS A 81 13.12 -15.09 -3.39
N LEU A 82 13.71 -14.38 -2.43
CA LEU A 82 14.32 -13.06 -2.62
C LEU A 82 15.83 -13.13 -2.34
N GLU A 83 16.63 -13.04 -3.40
CA GLU A 83 18.07 -12.83 -3.28
C GLU A 83 18.42 -11.35 -3.44
N LEU A 84 18.97 -10.74 -2.39
CA LEU A 84 19.43 -9.35 -2.38
C LEU A 84 20.90 -9.28 -1.97
N ARG A 85 21.76 -8.94 -2.94
CA ARG A 85 23.18 -8.73 -2.68
C ARG A 85 23.40 -7.55 -1.74
N ARG A 86 24.51 -7.58 -0.99
CA ARG A 86 24.92 -6.49 -0.09
C ARG A 86 24.94 -5.15 -0.82
N GLY A 87 24.24 -4.16 -0.27
CA GLY A 87 24.18 -2.81 -0.83
C GLY A 87 23.46 -2.73 -2.18
N ALA A 88 22.83 -3.81 -2.64
CA ALA A 88 22.03 -3.82 -3.85
C ALA A 88 20.59 -3.41 -3.54
N HIS A 89 19.97 -2.78 -4.53
CA HIS A 89 18.53 -2.67 -4.64
C HIS A 89 18.02 -3.88 -5.43
N HIS A 90 16.79 -4.33 -5.14
CA HIS A 90 16.16 -5.36 -5.96
C HIS A 90 16.12 -4.88 -7.44
N PRO A 91 16.49 -5.74 -8.41
CA PRO A 91 16.71 -5.34 -9.81
C PRO A 91 15.43 -5.20 -10.65
N SER A 92 14.22 -5.26 -10.09
CA SER A 92 13.04 -4.80 -10.84
C SER A 92 13.30 -3.34 -11.27
N GLU A 93 13.08 -3.01 -12.54
CA GLU A 93 13.55 -1.81 -13.26
C GLU A 93 12.99 -0.45 -12.74
N GLY A 94 12.59 -0.39 -11.48
CA GLY A 94 11.96 0.72 -10.81
C GLY A 94 11.29 0.22 -9.53
N PRO A 95 10.79 1.14 -8.69
CA PRO A 95 9.99 0.72 -7.55
C PRO A 95 8.80 -0.11 -8.03
N GLU A 96 8.56 -1.25 -7.40
CA GLU A 96 7.37 -2.05 -7.66
C GLU A 96 6.15 -1.22 -7.29
N SER A 97 5.19 -1.13 -8.20
CA SER A 97 4.02 -0.27 -8.06
C SER A 97 2.80 -1.13 -7.82
N HIS A 98 2.24 -1.07 -6.61
CA HIS A 98 1.00 -1.77 -6.25
C HIS A 98 -0.14 -0.77 -6.14
N GLY A 99 -1.20 -0.98 -6.90
CA GLY A 99 -2.35 -0.09 -6.96
C GLY A 99 -3.60 -0.72 -6.40
N VAL A 100 -4.27 -0.05 -5.47
CA VAL A 100 -5.55 -0.49 -4.91
C VAL A 100 -6.70 0.39 -5.38
N LYS A 101 -7.85 -0.23 -5.63
CA LYS A 101 -9.13 0.42 -5.89
C LYS A 101 -9.95 0.46 -4.61
N ILE A 102 -10.28 1.66 -4.15
CA ILE A 102 -11.08 1.88 -2.94
C ILE A 102 -12.45 2.39 -3.35
N HIS A 103 -13.50 1.70 -2.93
CA HIS A 103 -14.87 2.05 -3.33
C HIS A 103 -15.44 3.19 -2.48
N GLY A 104 -15.93 4.25 -3.13
CA GLY A 104 -16.47 5.46 -2.52
C GLY A 104 -17.64 5.26 -1.58
N LYS A 105 -18.46 4.23 -1.84
CA LYS A 105 -19.59 3.83 -0.97
C LYS A 105 -19.20 3.50 0.47
N LYS A 106 -17.90 3.32 0.74
CA LYS A 106 -17.36 3.06 2.09
C LYS A 106 -17.22 4.31 2.94
N PHE A 107 -17.28 5.50 2.35
CA PHE A 107 -17.16 6.77 3.08
C PHE A 107 -18.54 7.32 3.44
N ALA A 108 -18.79 7.50 4.74
CA ALA A 108 -20.06 8.02 5.24
C ALA A 108 -20.20 9.54 5.07
N SER A 109 -19.08 10.27 5.09
CA SER A 109 -19.08 11.74 5.01
C SER A 109 -17.81 12.30 4.38
N GLU A 110 -17.86 13.57 3.97
CA GLU A 110 -16.64 14.37 3.77
C GLU A 110 -15.81 14.40 5.05
N GLY A 111 -14.49 14.56 4.91
CA GLY A 111 -13.61 14.58 6.07
C GLY A 111 -12.17 14.22 5.74
N ARG A 112 -11.35 14.18 6.79
CA ARG A 112 -9.94 13.82 6.69
C ARG A 112 -9.79 12.34 7.03
N TYR A 113 -9.07 11.61 6.17
CA TYR A 113 -8.88 10.17 6.28
C TYR A 113 -7.40 9.82 6.15
N LYS A 114 -6.99 8.74 6.81
CA LYS A 114 -5.63 8.21 6.76
C LYS A 114 -5.63 6.90 6.00
N LEU A 115 -4.87 6.83 4.92
CA LEU A 115 -4.57 5.60 4.20
C LEU A 115 -3.27 5.01 4.74
N THR A 116 -3.28 3.75 5.14
CA THR A 116 -2.12 3.01 5.64
C THR A 116 -1.89 1.80 4.76
N TYR A 117 -0.65 1.61 4.31
CA TYR A 117 -0.24 0.46 3.51
C TYR A 117 0.85 -0.31 4.23
N ARG A 118 0.75 -1.65 4.26
CA ARG A 118 1.73 -2.55 4.87
C ARG A 118 2.17 -3.63 3.90
N TYR A 119 3.48 -3.87 3.90
CA TYR A 119 4.14 -4.92 3.17
C TYR A 119 5.27 -5.52 4.03
N TRP A 120 5.25 -6.83 4.23
CA TRP A 120 6.31 -7.61 4.89
C TRP A 120 6.89 -6.97 6.17
N GLY A 121 6.01 -6.59 7.09
CA GLY A 121 6.38 -5.98 8.38
C GLY A 121 6.63 -4.46 8.36
N ALA A 122 6.85 -3.85 7.19
CA ALA A 122 7.01 -2.41 7.02
C ALA A 122 5.66 -1.72 6.70
N GLN A 123 5.49 -0.48 7.16
CA GLN A 123 4.21 0.26 7.08
C GLN A 123 4.44 1.75 6.79
N GLU A 124 3.65 2.34 5.88
CA GLU A 124 3.62 3.78 5.60
C GLU A 124 2.18 4.30 5.71
N SER A 125 2.00 5.61 5.98
CA SER A 125 0.67 6.21 6.09
C SER A 125 0.62 7.63 5.54
N ARG A 126 -0.47 7.95 4.84
CA ARG A 126 -0.71 9.28 4.29
C ARG A 126 -2.11 9.77 4.60
N TRP A 127 -2.22 11.05 4.93
CA TRP A 127 -3.52 11.71 5.11
C TRP A 127 -4.03 12.27 3.79
N PHE A 128 -5.34 12.23 3.61
CA PHE A 128 -6.04 12.92 2.53
C PHE A 128 -7.34 13.55 3.01
N GLN A 129 -7.79 14.57 2.29
CA GLN A 129 -9.08 15.22 2.47
C GLN A 129 -10.06 14.69 1.42
N LEU A 130 -11.15 14.07 1.86
CA LEU A 130 -12.27 13.68 1.01
C LEU A 130 -13.27 14.84 0.93
N LYS A 131 -13.63 15.20 -0.31
CA LYS A 131 -14.73 16.09 -0.66
C LYS A 131 -15.73 15.30 -1.51
N ILE A 132 -17.02 15.55 -1.38
CA ILE A 132 -18.07 14.93 -2.19
C ILE A 132 -18.52 15.99 -3.19
N ALA A 133 -18.44 15.68 -4.49
CA ALA A 133 -18.95 16.58 -5.52
C ALA A 133 -20.45 16.79 -5.30
N ARG A 134 -20.85 18.06 -5.20
CA ARG A 134 -22.26 18.47 -5.11
C ARG A 134 -22.93 18.45 -6.47
#